data_AF-A0A376FHW4-F1
#
_entry.id   AF-A0A376FHW4-F1
#
_cell.length_a   1.000
_cell.length_b   1.000
_cell.length_c   1.000
_cell.angle_alpha   90.00
_cell.angle_beta   90.00
_cell.angle_gamma   90.00
#
_symmetry.space_group_name_H-M   'P 1'
#
loop_
_entity.id
_entity.type
_entity.pdbx_description
1 polymer ?
#
loop_
_entity_poly.entity_id
_entity_poly.type
_entity_poly.pdbx_seq_one_letter_code
_entity_poly.pdbx_strand_id
1 'polypeptide(L)'
;MKVNPEAVDFYNQVIDELNEQGITPFITLFHFDMPMAMQEIGGWENRDVVDAYARYAQICFELFGDRVLHWFTFNEPIVPVEGGYLYDFHYPNVVDFRRAATVAYHTVLAHAKAVQAYRAGHYAGEIGIVLNLTPSYPRSQNPADVKAAHIADLMFNRSFLDPVLRGEYPADLVALLKSCDQLPACKPEDGFLIAEGKIDLLGVNYYQPRRVKCRDSAVNPQAPFMPEWFFDNYEMPGRKMNPYRGLGNLRAGYLRYSGQPARQLRQPSLLYF
;
A
#
# COMPACT_ATOMS: atom_id res chain seq x y z
N MET A 1 23.02 -6.12 -0.33
CA MET A 1 22.15 -7.08 0.38
C MET A 1 22.91 -8.35 0.66
N LYS A 2 23.03 -8.71 1.93
CA LYS A 2 23.48 -10.04 2.36
C LYS A 2 22.34 -10.71 3.14
N VAL A 3 22.16 -12.00 2.92
CA VAL A 3 21.13 -12.81 3.61
C VAL A 3 21.56 -13.04 5.05
N ASN A 4 20.63 -12.88 5.99
CA ASN A 4 20.85 -13.25 7.39
C ASN A 4 20.50 -14.74 7.59
N PRO A 5 21.47 -15.63 7.84
CA PRO A 5 21.19 -17.06 8.01
C PRO A 5 20.27 -17.34 9.20
N GLU A 6 20.39 -16.60 10.31
CA GLU A 6 19.52 -16.79 11.49
C GLU A 6 18.05 -16.48 11.19
N ALA A 7 17.81 -15.46 10.34
CA ALA A 7 16.45 -15.14 9.93
C ALA A 7 15.90 -16.20 8.97
N VAL A 8 16.73 -16.73 8.06
CA VAL A 8 16.34 -17.82 7.17
C VAL A 8 15.95 -19.06 7.97
N ASP A 9 16.74 -19.44 8.98
CA ASP A 9 16.43 -20.56 9.87
C ASP A 9 15.11 -20.35 10.60
N PHE A 10 14.86 -19.13 11.10
CA PHE A 10 13.60 -18.78 11.74
C PHE A 10 12.39 -18.94 10.80
N TYR A 11 12.43 -18.37 9.60
CA TYR A 11 11.30 -18.48 8.67
C TYR A 11 11.11 -19.91 8.14
N ASN A 12 12.18 -20.68 7.95
CA ASN A 12 12.07 -22.11 7.67
C ASN A 12 11.28 -22.83 8.77
N GLN A 13 11.68 -22.66 10.04
CA GLN A 13 10.97 -23.29 11.17
C GLN A 13 9.49 -22.90 11.22
N VAL A 14 9.14 -21.64 10.96
CA VAL A 14 7.74 -21.19 10.92
C VAL A 14 6.97 -21.84 9.76
N ILE A 15 7.54 -21.86 8.56
CA ILE A 15 6.90 -22.43 7.37
C ILE A 15 6.73 -23.94 7.50
N ASP A 16 7.76 -24.63 8.01
CA ASP A 16 7.74 -26.07 8.24
C ASP A 16 6.68 -26.43 9.27
N GLU A 17 6.63 -25.74 10.41
CA GLU A 17 5.61 -25.98 11.43
C GLU A 17 4.19 -25.74 10.89
N LEU A 18 3.96 -24.66 10.13
CA LEU A 18 2.65 -24.42 9.50
C LEU A 18 2.23 -25.59 8.62
N ASN A 19 3.14 -26.09 7.76
CA ASN A 19 2.86 -27.20 6.87
C ASN A 19 2.68 -28.53 7.62
N GLU A 20 3.48 -28.81 8.64
CA GLU A 20 3.36 -30.00 9.50
C GLU A 20 2.00 -30.04 10.21
N GLN A 21 1.45 -28.88 10.59
CA GLN A 21 0.11 -28.76 11.16
C GLN A 21 -1.02 -28.70 10.11
N GLY A 22 -0.71 -28.84 8.82
CA GLY A 22 -1.68 -28.78 7.73
C GLY A 22 -2.27 -27.38 7.50
N ILE A 23 -1.57 -26.32 7.91
CA ILE A 23 -1.96 -24.92 7.72
C ILE A 23 -1.22 -24.38 6.49
N THR A 24 -1.96 -24.04 5.44
CA THR A 24 -1.38 -23.47 4.21
C THR A 24 -0.82 -22.07 4.46
N PRO A 25 0.48 -21.81 4.20
CA PRO A 25 1.07 -20.50 4.41
C PRO A 25 0.70 -19.51 3.28
N PHE A 26 0.24 -18.33 3.68
CA PHE A 26 0.06 -17.15 2.81
C PHE A 26 1.03 -16.07 3.28
N ILE A 27 2.12 -15.87 2.55
CA ILE A 27 3.24 -15.04 3.00
C ILE A 27 3.18 -13.65 2.35
N THR A 28 3.25 -12.62 3.17
CA THR A 28 3.36 -11.22 2.71
C THR A 28 4.79 -10.73 2.84
N LEU A 29 5.34 -10.13 1.79
CA LEU A 29 6.73 -9.67 1.73
C LEU A 29 6.97 -8.30 2.38
N PHE A 30 5.95 -7.42 2.41
CA PHE A 30 6.10 -6.08 3.00
C PHE A 30 4.83 -5.65 3.72
N HIS A 31 4.98 -5.22 4.97
CA HIS A 31 3.91 -4.76 5.83
C HIS A 31 4.35 -3.55 6.67
N PHE A 32 4.55 -2.42 5.99
CA PHE A 32 4.86 -1.11 6.58
C PHE A 32 6.19 -1.06 7.35
N ASP A 33 7.09 -1.97 7.04
CA ASP A 33 8.31 -2.30 7.77
C ASP A 33 9.56 -1.94 6.94
N MET A 34 9.54 -0.76 6.31
CA MET A 34 10.68 -0.24 5.56
C MET A 34 11.94 -0.23 6.44
N PRO A 35 13.01 -0.93 6.03
CA PRO A 35 14.26 -0.90 6.77
C PRO A 35 14.83 0.51 6.83
N MET A 36 15.29 0.95 8.02
CA MET A 36 15.80 2.31 8.20
C MET A 36 16.92 2.68 7.24
N ALA A 37 17.85 1.76 6.96
CA ALA A 37 18.93 1.99 5.99
C ALA A 37 18.41 2.28 4.57
N MET A 38 17.29 1.68 4.17
CA MET A 38 16.62 1.97 2.90
C MET A 38 15.86 3.30 2.98
N GLN A 39 15.25 3.61 4.13
CA GLN A 39 14.56 4.88 4.35
C GLN A 39 15.53 6.08 4.33
N GLU A 40 16.73 5.93 4.88
CA GLU A 40 17.78 6.96 4.91
C GLU A 40 18.27 7.35 3.51
N ILE A 41 18.23 6.42 2.54
CA ILE A 41 18.53 6.70 1.13
C ILE A 41 17.30 7.18 0.33
N GLY A 42 16.17 7.44 1.00
CA GLY A 42 14.94 7.99 0.40
C GLY A 42 13.75 7.04 0.40
N GLY A 43 13.89 5.81 0.90
CA GLY A 43 12.79 4.84 0.96
C GLY A 43 12.13 4.63 -0.40
N TRP A 44 10.81 4.57 -0.43
CA TRP A 44 10.07 4.37 -1.69
C TRP A 44 10.16 5.52 -2.70
N GLU A 45 10.69 6.68 -2.32
CA GLU A 45 10.99 7.73 -3.31
C GLU A 45 12.20 7.38 -4.17
N ASN A 46 13.08 6.50 -3.68
CA ASN A 46 14.29 6.10 -4.38
C ASN A 46 14.08 4.80 -5.18
N ARG A 47 14.38 4.83 -6.48
CA ARG A 47 14.27 3.66 -7.37
C ARG A 47 15.29 2.57 -7.05
N ASP A 48 16.41 2.89 -6.41
CA ASP A 48 17.36 1.87 -5.95
C ASP A 48 16.73 0.99 -4.85
N VAL A 49 15.83 1.56 -4.04
CA VAL A 49 15.05 0.81 -3.02
C VAL A 49 14.01 -0.09 -3.70
N VAL A 50 13.40 0.37 -4.80
CA VAL A 50 12.51 -0.45 -5.64
C VAL A 50 13.24 -1.69 -6.17
N ASP A 51 14.47 -1.51 -6.65
CA ASP A 51 15.31 -2.61 -7.14
C ASP A 51 15.78 -3.53 -6.02
N ALA A 52 16.13 -2.95 -4.87
CA ALA A 52 16.49 -3.71 -3.68
C ALA A 52 15.34 -4.59 -3.19
N TYR A 53 14.11 -4.07 -3.18
CA TYR A 53 12.91 -4.83 -2.84
C TYR A 53 12.69 -6.01 -3.79
N ALA A 54 12.81 -5.79 -5.10
CA ALA A 54 12.65 -6.86 -6.08
C ALA A 54 13.67 -8.00 -5.86
N ARG A 55 14.92 -7.64 -5.54
CA ARG A 55 15.97 -8.61 -5.19
C ARG A 55 15.67 -9.35 -3.89
N TYR A 56 15.16 -8.65 -2.88
CA TYR A 56 14.69 -9.27 -1.64
C TYR A 56 13.57 -10.29 -1.91
N ALA A 57 12.56 -9.90 -2.69
CA ALA A 57 11.46 -10.77 -3.07
C ALA A 57 11.96 -12.03 -3.79
N GLN A 58 12.87 -11.86 -4.76
CA GLN A 58 13.50 -12.99 -5.45
C GLN A 58 14.19 -13.96 -4.48
N ILE A 59 14.99 -13.44 -3.54
CA ILE A 59 15.66 -14.28 -2.53
C ILE A 59 14.62 -15.05 -1.68
N CYS A 60 13.51 -14.42 -1.29
CA CYS A 60 12.43 -15.12 -0.56
C CYS A 60 11.85 -16.26 -1.39
N PHE A 61 11.62 -16.06 -2.69
CA PHE A 61 11.08 -17.10 -3.56
C PHE A 61 12.08 -18.24 -3.74
N GLU A 62 13.37 -17.94 -3.90
CA GLU A 62 14.43 -18.96 -4.02
C GLU A 62 14.56 -19.82 -2.75
N LEU A 63 14.41 -19.21 -1.58
CA LEU A 63 14.60 -19.89 -0.29
C LEU A 63 13.36 -20.68 0.17
N PHE A 64 12.17 -20.20 -0.15
CA PHE A 64 10.93 -20.69 0.46
C PHE A 64 9.85 -21.09 -0.54
N GLY A 65 10.03 -20.81 -1.83
CA GLY A 65 9.05 -21.07 -2.89
C GLY A 65 8.81 -22.56 -3.18
N ASP A 66 9.63 -23.45 -2.61
CA ASP A 66 9.41 -24.90 -2.65
C ASP A 66 8.24 -25.35 -1.76
N ARG A 67 7.91 -24.57 -0.72
CA ARG A 67 6.87 -24.86 0.29
C ARG A 67 5.78 -23.79 0.37
N VAL A 68 6.04 -22.57 -0.10
CA VAL A 68 5.09 -21.46 -0.09
C VAL A 68 4.54 -21.21 -1.48
N LEU A 69 3.24 -21.47 -1.65
CA LEU A 69 2.54 -21.36 -2.94
C LEU A 69 1.66 -20.09 -3.06
N HIS A 70 1.46 -19.33 -1.98
CA HIS A 70 0.65 -18.11 -2.02
C HIS A 70 1.44 -16.92 -1.46
N TRP A 71 1.80 -16.01 -2.37
CA TRP A 71 2.62 -14.84 -2.06
C TRP A 71 1.83 -13.55 -2.20
N PHE A 72 2.10 -12.60 -1.31
CA PHE A 72 1.64 -11.22 -1.42
C PHE A 72 2.83 -10.28 -1.40
N THR A 73 2.95 -9.40 -2.39
CA THR A 73 4.05 -8.43 -2.42
C THR A 73 3.93 -7.39 -1.31
N PHE A 74 2.74 -6.81 -1.15
CA PHE A 74 2.47 -5.72 -0.23
C PHE A 74 1.13 -5.95 0.48
N ASN A 75 1.10 -5.61 1.76
CA ASN A 75 -0.14 -5.32 2.46
C ASN A 75 -0.45 -3.83 2.38
N GLU A 76 -1.66 -3.48 1.93
CA GLU A 76 -2.24 -2.13 1.88
C GLU A 76 -1.23 -1.03 1.50
N PRO A 77 -0.63 -1.04 0.30
CA PRO A 77 0.42 -0.10 -0.08
C PRO A 77 0.00 1.39 -0.05
N ILE A 78 -1.32 1.68 -0.02
CA ILE A 78 -1.85 3.02 0.21
C ILE A 78 -1.56 3.55 1.63
N VAL A 79 -1.43 2.69 2.64
CA VAL A 79 -1.26 3.11 4.04
C VAL A 79 0.10 3.78 4.31
N PRO A 80 1.25 3.30 3.78
CA PRO A 80 2.50 4.05 3.84
C PRO A 80 2.46 5.38 3.08
N VAL A 81 1.69 5.47 1.99
CA VAL A 81 1.49 6.74 1.25
C VAL A 81 0.71 7.72 2.12
N GLU A 82 -0.42 7.28 2.66
CA GLU A 82 -1.28 8.08 3.54
C GLU A 82 -0.54 8.51 4.81
N GLY A 83 0.05 7.57 5.54
CA GLY A 83 0.71 7.86 6.81
C GLY A 83 2.03 8.60 6.68
N GLY A 84 2.83 8.26 5.65
CA GLY A 84 4.20 8.76 5.49
C GLY A 84 4.30 10.06 4.71
N TYR A 85 3.32 10.38 3.86
CA TYR A 85 3.43 11.47 2.87
C TYR A 85 2.19 12.37 2.76
N LEU A 86 1.06 12.04 3.40
CA LEU A 86 -0.16 12.85 3.37
C LEU A 86 -0.60 13.32 4.78
N TYR A 87 -0.75 12.40 5.72
CA TYR A 87 -1.48 12.62 6.97
C TYR A 87 -0.63 12.49 8.25
N ASP A 88 0.69 12.43 8.11
CA ASP A 88 1.64 12.64 9.22
C ASP A 88 1.44 11.68 10.41
N PHE A 89 1.25 10.37 10.14
CA PHE A 89 1.10 9.37 11.20
C PHE A 89 2.04 8.16 11.08
N HIS A 90 2.82 8.06 10.02
CA HIS A 90 3.96 7.14 9.90
C HIS A 90 5.22 7.93 9.57
N TYR A 91 6.36 7.51 10.11
CA TYR A 91 7.66 8.00 9.63
C TYR A 91 7.76 7.75 8.11
N PRO A 92 8.21 8.71 7.27
CA PRO A 92 8.96 9.92 7.59
C PRO A 92 8.14 11.19 7.90
N ASN A 93 6.82 11.10 8.09
CA ASN A 93 5.99 12.23 8.53
C ASN A 93 6.01 13.43 7.56
N VAL A 94 6.08 13.15 6.26
CA VAL A 94 6.05 14.16 5.19
C VAL A 94 4.59 14.52 4.87
N VAL A 95 4.35 15.78 4.52
CA VAL A 95 3.06 16.25 4.01
C VAL A 95 3.30 16.91 2.64
N ASP A 96 3.33 16.08 1.60
CA ASP A 96 3.61 16.49 0.22
C ASP A 96 2.99 15.49 -0.76
N PHE A 97 1.95 15.92 -1.47
CA PHE A 97 1.23 15.07 -2.40
C PHE A 97 2.08 14.60 -3.58
N ARG A 98 3.00 15.41 -4.12
CA ARG A 98 3.83 14.99 -5.26
C ARG A 98 4.74 13.85 -4.83
N ARG A 99 5.29 13.94 -3.62
CA ARG A 99 6.07 12.86 -3.02
C ARG A 99 5.20 11.64 -2.71
N ALA A 100 3.99 11.83 -2.19
CA ALA A 100 3.01 10.74 -2.00
C ALA A 100 2.70 10.00 -3.32
N ALA A 101 2.45 10.73 -4.41
CA ALA A 101 2.20 10.17 -5.73
C ALA A 101 3.43 9.43 -6.27
N THR A 102 4.63 9.92 -6.00
CA THR A 102 5.90 9.26 -6.36
C THR A 102 6.07 7.94 -5.62
N VAL A 103 5.82 7.94 -4.31
CA VAL A 103 5.87 6.73 -3.47
C VAL A 103 4.84 5.70 -3.93
N ALA A 104 3.59 6.11 -4.13
CA ALA A 104 2.54 5.22 -4.62
C ALA A 104 2.93 4.57 -5.96
N TYR A 105 3.46 5.37 -6.88
CA TYR A 105 3.91 4.90 -8.19
C TYR A 105 5.08 3.92 -8.09
N HIS A 106 6.11 4.27 -7.32
CA HIS A 106 7.28 3.41 -7.12
C HIS A 106 6.94 2.11 -6.38
N THR A 107 5.98 2.10 -5.46
CA THR A 107 5.50 0.87 -4.83
C THR A 107 4.82 -0.06 -5.85
N VAL A 108 4.07 0.49 -6.83
CA VAL A 108 3.53 -0.32 -7.94
C VAL A 108 4.64 -0.86 -8.83
N LEU A 109 5.70 -0.08 -9.09
CA LEU A 109 6.88 -0.61 -9.82
C LEU A 109 7.58 -1.72 -9.03
N ALA A 110 7.72 -1.58 -7.71
CA ALA A 110 8.32 -2.59 -6.84
C ALA A 110 7.50 -3.89 -6.85
N HIS A 111 6.17 -3.76 -6.78
CA HIS A 111 5.24 -4.87 -6.96
C HIS A 111 5.45 -5.57 -8.29
N ALA A 112 5.42 -4.82 -9.39
CA ALA A 112 5.57 -5.36 -10.73
C ALA A 112 6.92 -6.08 -10.93
N LYS A 113 8.02 -5.55 -10.38
CA LYS A 113 9.33 -6.22 -10.41
C LYS A 113 9.36 -7.51 -9.60
N ALA A 114 8.70 -7.56 -8.44
CA ALA A 114 8.58 -8.79 -7.67
C ALA A 114 7.76 -9.86 -8.43
N VAL A 115 6.65 -9.46 -9.08
CA VAL A 115 5.86 -10.36 -9.94
C VAL A 115 6.69 -10.87 -11.12
N GLN A 116 7.47 -10.00 -11.77
CA GLN A 116 8.37 -10.39 -12.85
C GLN A 116 9.43 -11.40 -12.37
N ALA A 117 10.05 -11.16 -11.21
CA ALA A 117 11.04 -12.07 -10.63
C ALA A 117 10.42 -13.43 -10.26
N TYR A 118 9.20 -13.43 -9.70
CA TYR A 118 8.46 -14.64 -9.40
C TYR A 118 8.21 -15.48 -10.67
N ARG A 119 7.72 -14.84 -11.74
CA ARG A 119 7.45 -15.52 -13.01
C ARG A 119 8.71 -16.02 -13.70
N ALA A 120 9.79 -15.24 -13.67
CA ALA A 120 11.07 -15.61 -14.26
C ALA A 120 11.72 -16.83 -13.59
N GLY A 121 11.49 -17.01 -12.28
CA GLY A 121 11.94 -18.19 -11.54
C GLY A 121 11.09 -19.44 -11.76
N HIS A 122 9.97 -19.34 -12.50
CA HIS A 122 9.02 -20.43 -12.73
C HIS A 122 8.54 -21.09 -11.42
N TYR A 123 8.39 -20.31 -10.35
CA TYR A 123 7.89 -20.82 -9.07
C TYR A 123 6.46 -21.31 -9.20
N ALA A 124 6.13 -22.37 -8.45
CA ALA A 124 4.78 -22.88 -8.37
C ALA A 124 3.93 -21.98 -7.47
N GLY A 125 2.65 -21.85 -7.81
CA GLY A 125 1.67 -21.11 -7.00
C GLY A 125 1.19 -19.81 -7.64
N GLU A 126 0.79 -18.87 -6.79
CA GLU A 126 0.14 -17.61 -7.14
C GLU A 126 0.84 -16.45 -6.43
N ILE A 127 0.98 -15.33 -7.13
CA ILE A 127 1.47 -14.08 -6.55
C ILE A 127 0.41 -12.98 -6.65
N GLY A 128 0.23 -12.28 -5.53
CA GLY A 128 -0.84 -11.32 -5.33
C GLY A 128 -0.40 -10.05 -4.62
N ILE A 129 -1.40 -9.24 -4.30
CA ILE A 129 -1.27 -8.06 -3.43
C ILE A 129 -2.52 -7.96 -2.55
N VAL A 130 -2.37 -7.45 -1.32
CA VAL A 130 -3.50 -7.17 -0.44
C VAL A 130 -3.81 -5.67 -0.50
N LEU A 131 -5.02 -5.31 -0.92
CA LEU A 131 -5.48 -3.93 -1.01
C LEU A 131 -6.59 -3.64 -0.01
N ASN A 132 -6.59 -2.43 0.53
CA ASN A 132 -7.74 -1.89 1.26
C ASN A 132 -8.71 -1.27 0.26
N LEU A 133 -9.80 -1.97 -0.06
CA LEU A 133 -10.79 -1.52 -1.03
C LEU A 133 -12.02 -0.98 -0.31
N THR A 134 -11.81 0.11 0.41
CA THR A 134 -12.88 0.84 1.08
C THR A 134 -13.70 1.61 0.04
N PRO A 135 -14.99 1.30 -0.18
CA PRO A 135 -15.79 2.02 -1.16
C PRO A 135 -15.94 3.49 -0.77
N SER A 136 -15.81 4.38 -1.76
CA SER A 136 -16.03 5.82 -1.61
C SER A 136 -17.48 6.15 -1.96
N TYR A 137 -18.39 6.08 -0.98
CA TYR A 137 -19.81 6.36 -1.20
C TYR A 137 -20.09 7.87 -1.26
N PRO A 138 -20.81 8.37 -2.29
CA PRO A 138 -21.24 9.77 -2.32
C PRO A 138 -22.31 10.04 -1.26
N ARG A 139 -22.36 11.27 -0.75
CA ARG A 139 -23.43 11.73 0.15
C ARG A 139 -24.81 11.62 -0.50
N SER A 140 -24.91 11.89 -1.80
CA SER A 140 -26.17 11.90 -2.55
C SER A 140 -25.94 11.66 -4.04
N GLN A 141 -27.03 11.56 -4.82
CA GLN A 141 -26.99 11.48 -6.28
C GLN A 141 -26.74 12.83 -6.97
N ASN A 142 -26.47 13.90 -6.21
CA ASN A 142 -26.03 15.17 -6.78
C ASN A 142 -24.76 14.93 -7.63
N PRO A 143 -24.70 15.38 -8.90
CA PRO A 143 -23.53 15.19 -9.75
C PRO A 143 -22.19 15.63 -9.11
N ALA A 144 -22.21 16.67 -8.27
CA ALA A 144 -21.01 17.12 -7.56
C ALA A 144 -20.55 16.13 -6.48
N ASP A 145 -21.47 15.51 -5.76
CA ASP A 145 -21.15 14.48 -4.76
C ASP A 145 -20.64 13.20 -5.43
N VAL A 146 -21.24 12.82 -6.57
CA VAL A 146 -20.79 11.67 -7.37
C VAL A 146 -19.38 11.90 -7.92
N LYS A 147 -19.09 13.10 -8.44
CA LYS A 147 -17.75 13.46 -8.90
C LYS A 147 -16.72 13.40 -7.77
N ALA A 148 -17.06 13.91 -6.59
CA ALA A 148 -16.20 13.86 -5.41
C ALA A 148 -15.89 12.41 -5.00
N ALA A 149 -16.90 11.54 -4.99
CA ALA A 149 -16.74 10.10 -4.75
C ALA A 149 -15.84 9.40 -5.78
N HIS A 150 -16.01 9.72 -7.07
CA HIS A 150 -15.16 9.20 -8.14
C HIS A 150 -13.69 9.58 -7.95
N ILE A 151 -13.41 10.86 -7.60
CA ILE A 151 -12.03 11.31 -7.37
C ILE A 151 -11.41 10.61 -6.15
N ALA A 152 -12.16 10.45 -5.06
CA ALA A 152 -11.68 9.69 -3.89
C ALA A 152 -11.41 8.22 -4.25
N ASP A 153 -12.27 7.57 -5.02
CA ASP A 153 -12.07 6.20 -5.51
C ASP A 153 -10.81 6.09 -6.40
N LEU A 154 -10.60 7.05 -7.30
CA LEU A 154 -9.40 7.12 -8.14
C LEU A 154 -8.11 7.19 -7.30
N MET A 155 -8.07 8.07 -6.29
CA MET A 155 -6.86 8.32 -5.50
C MET A 155 -6.50 7.18 -4.55
N PHE A 156 -7.49 6.56 -3.90
CA PHE A 156 -7.22 5.63 -2.80
C PHE A 156 -7.41 4.16 -3.16
N ASN A 157 -8.25 3.85 -4.15
CA ASN A 157 -8.53 2.47 -4.55
C ASN A 157 -7.89 2.16 -5.89
N ARG A 158 -8.29 2.89 -6.94
CA ARG A 158 -7.90 2.58 -8.33
C ARG A 158 -6.45 2.89 -8.65
N SER A 159 -5.81 3.77 -7.88
CA SER A 159 -4.38 4.07 -7.97
C SER A 159 -3.48 2.85 -7.73
N PHE A 160 -3.98 1.82 -7.05
CA PHE A 160 -3.30 0.54 -6.89
C PHE A 160 -4.06 -0.59 -7.59
N LEU A 161 -5.39 -0.61 -7.49
CA LEU A 161 -6.22 -1.71 -8.02
C LEU A 161 -6.10 -1.87 -9.54
N ASP A 162 -6.15 -0.77 -10.29
CA ASP A 162 -6.17 -0.85 -11.75
C ASP A 162 -4.78 -1.23 -12.30
N PRO A 163 -3.64 -0.67 -11.84
CA PRO A 163 -2.32 -1.11 -12.27
C PRO A 163 -2.07 -2.61 -12.03
N VAL A 164 -2.49 -3.16 -10.89
CA VAL A 164 -2.21 -4.57 -10.55
C VAL A 164 -3.18 -5.56 -11.21
N LEU A 165 -4.39 -5.13 -11.60
CA LEU A 165 -5.36 -6.01 -12.30
C LEU A 165 -5.34 -5.83 -13.82
N ARG A 166 -5.22 -4.58 -14.29
CA ARG A 166 -5.32 -4.21 -15.70
C ARG A 166 -3.94 -3.97 -16.34
N GLY A 167 -2.90 -3.73 -15.54
CA GLY A 167 -1.58 -3.41 -16.06
C GLY A 167 -1.42 -1.93 -16.47
N GLU A 168 -2.38 -1.07 -16.12
CA GLU A 168 -2.36 0.34 -16.48
C GLU A 168 -3.09 1.21 -15.43
N TYR A 169 -2.68 2.47 -15.33
CA TYR A 169 -3.34 3.45 -14.47
C TYR A 169 -4.64 3.99 -15.09
N PRO A 170 -5.65 4.35 -14.28
CA PRO A 170 -6.87 4.98 -14.80
C PRO A 170 -6.55 6.30 -15.51
N ALA A 171 -7.05 6.46 -16.75
CA ALA A 171 -6.83 7.67 -17.55
C ALA A 171 -7.30 8.94 -16.82
N ASP A 172 -8.43 8.88 -16.12
CA ASP A 172 -8.98 9.98 -15.33
C ASP A 172 -8.04 10.40 -14.20
N LEU A 173 -7.41 9.44 -13.50
CA LEU A 173 -6.44 9.73 -12.46
C LEU A 173 -5.21 10.43 -13.06
N VAL A 174 -4.68 9.91 -14.17
CA VAL A 174 -3.53 10.52 -14.86
C VAL A 174 -3.85 11.94 -15.32
N ALA A 175 -5.04 12.17 -15.90
CA ALA A 175 -5.48 13.49 -16.33
C ALA A 175 -5.64 14.45 -15.14
N LEU A 176 -6.22 14.00 -14.03
CA LEU A 176 -6.37 14.77 -12.81
C LEU A 176 -5.02 15.21 -12.25
N LEU A 177 -4.08 14.27 -12.08
CA LEU A 177 -2.74 14.58 -11.54
C LEU A 177 -1.95 15.50 -12.47
N LYS A 178 -2.08 15.35 -13.78
CA LYS A 178 -1.48 16.29 -14.76
C LYS A 178 -2.05 17.70 -14.61
N SER A 179 -3.37 17.82 -14.46
CA SER A 179 -4.04 19.12 -14.36
C SER A 179 -3.64 19.94 -13.13
N CYS A 180 -3.12 19.28 -12.09
CA CYS A 180 -2.67 19.90 -10.85
C CYS A 180 -1.14 19.92 -10.69
N ASP A 181 -0.40 19.51 -11.72
CA ASP A 181 1.06 19.35 -11.66
C ASP A 181 1.49 18.47 -10.46
N GLN A 182 0.87 17.28 -10.35
CA GLN A 182 1.13 16.29 -9.29
C GLN A 182 1.48 14.91 -9.86
N LEU A 183 1.65 14.78 -11.17
CA LEU A 183 2.00 13.51 -11.79
C LEU A 183 3.45 13.14 -11.43
N PRO A 184 3.72 11.90 -10.98
CA PRO A 184 5.08 11.45 -10.69
C PRO A 184 5.91 11.34 -11.97
N ALA A 185 7.24 11.36 -11.80
CA ALA A 185 8.17 11.15 -12.91
C ALA A 185 8.19 9.68 -13.37
N CYS A 186 7.75 9.44 -14.60
CA CYS A 186 7.75 8.12 -15.24
C CYS A 186 8.95 7.97 -16.17
N LYS A 187 9.48 6.73 -16.28
CA LYS A 187 10.42 6.34 -17.32
C LYS A 187 9.69 5.63 -18.46
N PRO A 188 10.20 5.67 -19.71
CA PRO A 188 9.56 5.01 -20.86
C PRO A 188 9.25 3.53 -20.65
N GLU A 189 10.12 2.80 -19.94
CA GLU A 189 9.99 1.37 -19.68
C GLU A 189 8.99 1.01 -18.57
N ASP A 190 8.60 1.96 -17.73
CA ASP A 190 7.76 1.69 -16.56
C ASP A 190 6.38 1.13 -16.94
N GLY A 191 5.80 1.62 -18.05
CA GLY A 191 4.48 1.17 -18.50
C GLY A 191 4.48 -0.32 -18.87
N PHE A 192 5.55 -0.80 -19.52
CA PHE A 192 5.71 -2.22 -19.82
C PHE A 192 5.85 -3.05 -18.55
N LEU A 193 6.66 -2.56 -17.60
CA LEU A 193 6.83 -3.24 -16.31
C LEU A 193 5.51 -3.38 -15.56
N ILE A 194 4.70 -2.32 -15.48
CA ILE A 194 3.39 -2.35 -14.82
C ILE A 194 2.45 -3.34 -15.53
N ALA A 195 2.45 -3.37 -16.87
CA ALA A 195 1.63 -4.29 -17.65
C ALA A 195 1.95 -5.77 -17.37
N GLU A 196 3.23 -6.09 -17.18
CA GLU A 196 3.69 -7.43 -16.82
C GLU A 196 3.50 -7.76 -15.33
N GLY A 197 3.25 -6.76 -14.49
CA GLY A 197 3.06 -6.88 -13.04
C GLY A 197 1.67 -7.30 -12.59
N LYS A 198 0.82 -7.84 -13.47
CA LYS A 198 -0.55 -8.25 -13.09
C LYS A 198 -0.55 -9.40 -12.09
N ILE A 199 -1.42 -9.35 -11.09
CA ILE A 199 -1.57 -10.39 -10.06
C ILE A 199 -2.36 -11.62 -10.52
N ASP A 200 -2.14 -12.72 -9.81
CA ASP A 200 -2.95 -13.95 -9.89
C ASP A 200 -4.04 -13.96 -8.81
N LEU A 201 -3.76 -13.40 -7.62
CA LEU A 201 -4.67 -13.37 -6.47
C LEU A 201 -4.77 -11.96 -5.84
N LEU A 202 -5.99 -11.57 -5.48
CA LEU A 202 -6.27 -10.29 -4.80
C LEU A 202 -6.73 -10.53 -3.36
N GLY A 203 -5.95 -10.03 -2.40
CA GLY A 203 -6.39 -9.91 -1.01
C GLY A 203 -7.17 -8.60 -0.82
N VAL A 204 -8.29 -8.65 -0.10
CA VAL A 204 -9.12 -7.46 0.17
C VAL A 204 -9.30 -7.27 1.67
N ASN A 205 -8.78 -6.15 2.17
CA ASN A 205 -9.04 -5.69 3.52
C ASN A 205 -10.22 -4.70 3.51
N TYR A 206 -11.14 -4.87 4.46
CA TYR A 206 -12.29 -3.98 4.63
C TYR A 206 -12.63 -3.84 6.11
N TYR A 207 -12.69 -2.59 6.58
CA TYR A 207 -12.95 -2.27 7.99
C TYR A 207 -14.15 -1.33 8.15
N GLN A 208 -14.20 -0.26 7.36
CA GLN A 208 -15.25 0.76 7.42
C GLN A 208 -15.46 1.37 6.03
N PRO A 209 -16.65 1.91 5.72
CA PRO A 209 -16.87 2.63 4.46
C PRO A 209 -16.27 4.03 4.51
N ARG A 210 -15.76 4.52 3.37
CA ARG A 210 -15.47 5.95 3.17
C ARG A 210 -16.73 6.60 2.60
N ARG A 211 -17.13 7.73 3.16
CA ARG A 211 -18.25 8.51 2.68
C ARG A 211 -17.76 9.92 2.39
N VAL A 212 -18.04 10.44 1.21
CA VAL A 212 -17.55 11.75 0.77
C VAL A 212 -18.67 12.57 0.14
N LYS A 213 -18.45 13.87 0.06
CA LYS A 213 -19.33 14.85 -0.60
C LYS A 213 -18.49 15.86 -1.38
N CYS A 214 -19.14 16.63 -2.24
CA CYS A 214 -18.50 17.83 -2.79
C CYS A 214 -18.09 18.76 -1.65
N ARG A 215 -17.03 19.55 -1.88
CA ARG A 215 -16.56 20.51 -0.88
C ARG A 215 -17.63 21.54 -0.53
N ASP A 216 -17.76 21.83 0.76
CA ASP A 216 -18.64 22.90 1.23
C ASP A 216 -17.95 24.29 1.21
N SER A 217 -16.62 24.30 1.12
CA SER A 217 -15.80 25.51 1.19
C SER A 217 -14.69 25.53 0.15
N ALA A 218 -14.30 26.75 -0.25
CA ALA A 218 -13.15 26.96 -1.13
C ALA A 218 -11.85 26.43 -0.47
N VAL A 219 -10.92 25.97 -1.31
CA VAL A 219 -9.58 25.56 -0.89
C VAL A 219 -8.80 26.81 -0.46
N ASN A 220 -8.02 26.70 0.62
CA ASN A 220 -6.99 27.70 0.91
C ASN A 220 -5.80 27.49 -0.05
N PRO A 221 -5.53 28.40 -1.00
CA PRO A 221 -4.46 28.21 -1.98
C PRO A 221 -3.06 28.23 -1.37
N GLN A 222 -2.91 28.66 -0.11
CA GLN A 222 -1.63 28.64 0.62
C GLN A 222 -1.42 27.35 1.42
N ALA A 223 -2.42 26.46 1.49
CA ALA A 223 -2.26 25.16 2.12
C ALA A 223 -1.52 24.18 1.18
N PRO A 224 -0.87 23.13 1.72
CA PRO A 224 -0.38 22.05 0.89
C PRO A 224 -1.48 21.46 0.00
N PHE A 225 -1.11 21.03 -1.21
CA PHE A 225 -2.01 20.26 -2.06
C PHE A 225 -2.29 18.90 -1.41
N MET A 226 -3.56 18.53 -1.29
CA MET A 226 -4.02 17.31 -0.61
C MET A 226 -5.21 16.68 -1.35
N PRO A 227 -5.49 15.37 -1.19
CA PRO A 227 -6.67 14.74 -1.80
C PRO A 227 -7.98 15.50 -1.55
N GLU A 228 -8.13 16.06 -0.35
CA GLU A 228 -9.32 16.81 0.09
C GLU A 228 -9.54 18.11 -0.68
N TRP A 229 -8.63 18.52 -1.56
CA TRP A 229 -8.88 19.61 -2.51
C TRP A 229 -10.08 19.34 -3.44
N PHE A 230 -10.48 18.07 -3.58
CA PHE A 230 -11.57 17.67 -4.47
C PHE A 230 -12.85 17.21 -3.77
N PHE A 231 -12.78 16.88 -2.49
CA PHE A 231 -13.91 16.31 -1.74
C PHE A 231 -13.78 16.59 -0.24
N ASP A 232 -14.90 16.59 0.47
CA ASP A 232 -14.93 16.57 1.93
C ASP A 232 -15.42 15.20 2.43
N ASN A 233 -14.95 14.78 3.60
CA ASN A 233 -15.52 13.64 4.30
C ASN A 233 -16.99 13.91 4.67
N TYR A 234 -17.85 12.92 4.47
CA TYR A 234 -19.26 12.99 4.83
C TYR A 234 -19.56 12.13 6.06
N GLU A 235 -19.88 12.81 7.17
CA GLU A 235 -20.35 12.13 8.37
C GLU A 235 -21.85 11.81 8.26
N MET A 236 -22.18 10.60 7.80
CA MET A 236 -23.56 10.16 7.65
C MET A 236 -24.32 10.16 9.00
N PRO A 237 -25.44 10.89 9.13
CA PRO A 237 -26.28 10.85 10.32
C PRO A 237 -26.78 9.44 10.61
N GLY A 238 -26.78 9.05 11.88
CA GLY A 238 -27.25 7.72 12.32
C GLY A 238 -26.30 6.56 12.03
N ARG A 239 -25.08 6.81 11.52
CA ARG A 239 -24.06 5.76 11.37
C ARG A 239 -23.76 5.12 12.73
N LYS A 240 -23.59 3.80 12.75
CA LYS A 240 -23.17 3.05 13.93
C LYS A 240 -21.70 2.66 13.78
N MET A 241 -20.88 3.01 14.77
CA MET A 241 -19.51 2.52 14.86
C MET A 241 -19.52 1.16 15.56
N ASN A 242 -18.74 0.20 15.06
CA ASN A 242 -18.56 -1.07 15.76
C ASN A 242 -17.72 -0.80 17.04
N PRO A 243 -18.27 -1.00 18.25
CA PRO A 243 -17.55 -0.71 19.49
C PRO A 243 -16.37 -1.66 19.75
N TYR A 244 -16.30 -2.80 19.05
CA TYR A 244 -15.28 -3.83 19.23
C TYR A 244 -14.10 -3.74 18.24
N ARG A 245 -14.16 -2.86 17.23
CA ARG A 245 -13.07 -2.65 16.25
C ARG A 245 -12.61 -1.18 16.32
N GLY A 246 -11.68 -0.90 17.23
CA GLY A 246 -11.24 0.44 17.65
C GLY A 246 -10.35 1.24 16.68
N LEU A 247 -10.43 1.06 15.36
CA LEU A 247 -9.64 1.83 14.38
C LEU A 247 -10.48 2.91 13.67
N GLY A 248 -11.23 3.67 14.46
CA GLY A 248 -12.09 4.74 13.99
C GLY A 248 -11.82 6.05 14.72
N ASN A 249 -10.55 6.48 14.80
CA ASN A 249 -10.15 7.84 15.17
C ASN A 249 -8.66 8.06 14.84
N LEU A 250 -8.36 8.49 13.60
CA LEU A 250 -7.32 9.49 13.41
C LEU A 250 -8.04 10.84 13.28
N ARG A 251 -8.57 11.31 14.42
CA ARG A 251 -8.65 12.74 14.69
C ARG A 251 -7.49 13.02 15.64
N ALA A 252 -6.58 13.89 15.20
CA ALA A 252 -5.58 14.50 16.06
C ALA A 252 -6.24 15.03 17.35
N GLY A 253 -5.68 14.67 18.51
CA GLY A 253 -6.01 15.28 19.80
C GLY A 253 -6.26 14.30 20.95
N TYR A 254 -5.29 14.28 21.87
CA TYR A 254 -5.39 13.88 23.29
C TYR A 254 -5.30 12.38 23.67
N LEU A 255 -4.06 12.01 24.05
CA LEU A 255 -3.62 11.36 25.29
C LEU A 255 -4.57 10.47 26.13
N ARG A 256 -3.99 9.30 26.43
CA ARG A 256 -4.19 8.36 27.56
C ARG A 256 -5.36 7.39 27.45
N TYR A 257 -5.01 6.11 27.26
CA TYR A 257 -5.46 5.09 28.20
C TYR A 257 -4.36 4.05 28.47
N SER A 258 -4.18 3.81 29.76
CA SER A 258 -3.34 2.78 30.38
C SER A 258 -3.88 1.38 30.12
N GLY A 259 -3.01 0.47 29.70
CA GLY A 259 -3.27 -0.97 29.62
C GLY A 259 -2.05 -1.66 29.02
N GLN A 260 -1.55 -2.71 29.65
CA GLN A 260 -0.23 -3.30 29.42
C GLN A 260 0.09 -3.65 27.95
N PRO A 261 1.36 -3.54 27.51
CA PRO A 261 1.74 -3.78 26.13
C PRO A 261 1.61 -5.26 25.75
N ALA A 262 0.97 -5.52 24.62
CA ALA A 262 1.14 -6.78 23.91
C ALA A 262 2.63 -6.88 23.50
N ARG A 263 3.29 -7.98 23.87
CA ARG A 263 4.65 -8.27 23.39
C ARG A 263 4.60 -8.50 21.89
N GLN A 264 5.05 -7.51 21.13
CA GLN A 264 5.39 -7.67 19.73
C GLN A 264 6.63 -8.57 19.66
N LEU A 265 6.47 -9.80 19.17
CA LEU A 265 7.62 -10.64 18.81
C LEU A 265 8.40 -9.86 17.75
N ARG A 266 9.66 -9.53 18.04
CA ARG A 266 10.56 -8.93 17.04
C ARG A 266 10.78 -9.98 15.95
N GLN A 267 10.24 -9.75 14.77
CA GLN A 267 10.59 -10.54 13.59
C GLN A 267 12.07 -10.25 13.25
N PRO A 268 12.94 -11.26 13.15
CA PRO A 268 14.29 -11.05 12.66
C PRO A 268 14.23 -10.62 11.18
N SER A 269 14.95 -9.54 10.85
CA SER A 269 15.06 -9.05 9.46
C SER A 269 15.77 -10.11 8.61
N LEU A 270 15.16 -10.47 7.48
CA LEU A 270 15.74 -11.44 6.52
C LEU A 270 17.06 -10.95 5.91
N LEU A 271 17.30 -9.64 5.95
CA LEU A 271 18.42 -8.98 5.32
C LEU A 271 19.11 -8.00 6.27
N TYR A 272 20.44 -7.98 6.19
CA TYR A 272 21.27 -6.86 6.65
C TYR A 272 21.67 -6.03 5.43
N PHE A 273 21.56 -4.72 5.57
CA PHE A 273 21.96 -3.72 4.57
C PHE A 273 23.44 -3.40 4.70
#